data_AF-A0A3M1YWM7-F1
#
_entry.id   AF-A0A3M1YWM7-F1
#
_cell.length_a   1.000
_cell.length_b   1.000
_cell.length_c   1.000
_cell.angle_alpha   90.00
_cell.angle_beta   90.00
_cell.angle_gamma   90.00
#
_symmetry.space_group_name_H-M   'P 1'
#
loop_
_entity.id
_entity.type
_entity.pdbx_description
1 polymer ?
#
loop_
_entity_poly.entity_id
_entity_poly.type
_entity_poly.pdbx_seq_one_letter_code
_entity_poly.pdbx_strand_id
1 'polypeptide(L)'
;MDTNTISRIQKAKQYANEPHRVTFENFELQFRGDNDTYTTMLGAEGWHCSCPGFQKYAICPHIMALEKIFSVMLKRDPTPYASGQNIVSDVKKATRYAEETERIRFVAFSARIDGDNSVHRVQYSDNSWQCDCEHFQQRDICAHTDAMERLLGDMVAPIVLTPKAEEVGE
;
A
#
# COMPACT_ATOMS: atom_id res chain seq x y z
N MET A 1 21.89 17.99 -11.75
CA MET A 1 20.50 17.80 -11.29
C MET A 1 19.68 18.95 -11.79
N ASP A 2 18.65 18.63 -12.54
CA ASP A 2 17.67 19.51 -13.16
C ASP A 2 16.52 19.82 -12.18
N THR A 3 16.04 21.06 -12.18
CA THR A 3 15.08 21.60 -11.19
C THR A 3 13.80 20.77 -11.06
N ASN A 4 13.34 20.16 -12.16
CA ASN A 4 12.17 19.27 -12.18
C ASN A 4 12.40 18.01 -11.31
N THR A 5 13.58 17.38 -11.43
CA THR A 5 13.97 16.22 -10.63
C THR A 5 14.02 16.55 -9.14
N ILE A 6 14.57 17.73 -8.77
CA ILE A 6 14.63 18.18 -7.37
C ILE A 6 13.22 18.39 -6.81
N SER A 7 12.36 19.09 -7.54
CA SER A 7 10.98 19.35 -7.12
C SER A 7 10.19 18.06 -6.94
N ARG A 8 10.31 17.10 -7.86
CA ARG A 8 9.68 15.78 -7.76
C ARG A 8 10.09 15.04 -6.49
N ILE A 9 11.39 15.00 -6.20
CA ILE A 9 11.92 14.32 -5.00
C ILE A 9 11.42 15.00 -3.71
N GLN A 10 11.37 16.33 -3.68
CA GLN A 10 10.85 17.07 -2.52
C GLN A 10 9.38 16.76 -2.27
N LYS A 11 8.54 16.79 -3.32
CA LYS A 11 7.12 16.44 -3.22
C LYS A 11 6.92 14.99 -2.81
N ALA A 12 7.68 14.06 -3.38
CA ALA A 12 7.62 12.65 -3.02
C ALA A 12 7.90 12.43 -1.52
N LYS A 13 8.95 13.07 -1.00
CA LYS A 13 9.28 13.04 0.44
C LYS A 13 8.18 13.66 1.29
N GLN A 14 7.61 14.79 0.86
CA GLN A 14 6.52 15.43 1.57
C GLN A 14 5.30 14.49 1.66
N TYR A 15 4.82 13.98 0.52
CA TYR A 15 3.64 13.13 0.48
C TYR A 15 3.83 11.81 1.25
N ALA A 16 5.02 11.22 1.22
CA ALA A 16 5.34 10.04 2.02
C ALA A 16 5.29 10.31 3.54
N ASN A 17 5.61 11.53 3.98
CA ASN A 17 5.51 11.94 5.38
C ASN A 17 4.08 12.37 5.79
N GLU A 18 3.15 12.43 4.84
CA GLU A 18 1.76 12.84 5.04
C GLU A 18 0.81 11.69 4.64
N PRO A 19 0.86 10.53 5.32
CA PRO A 19 0.14 9.31 4.92
C PRO A 19 -1.38 9.49 4.85
N HIS A 20 -1.95 10.46 5.56
CA HIS A 20 -3.38 10.80 5.51
C HIS A 20 -3.83 11.33 4.12
N ARG A 21 -2.90 11.71 3.24
CA ARG A 21 -3.21 12.03 1.83
C ARG A 21 -3.57 10.81 1.01
N VAL A 22 -3.15 9.63 1.45
CA VAL A 22 -3.34 8.38 0.73
C VAL A 22 -4.61 7.72 1.22
N THR A 23 -5.42 7.23 0.30
CA THR A 23 -6.56 6.35 0.59
C THR A 23 -6.45 5.11 -0.27
N PHE A 24 -6.34 3.92 0.34
CA PHE A 24 -6.54 2.67 -0.38
C PHE A 24 -8.01 2.50 -0.77
N GLU A 25 -8.26 2.26 -2.05
CA GLU A 25 -9.58 1.87 -2.55
C GLU A 25 -9.74 0.35 -2.48
N ASN A 26 -8.69 -0.38 -2.85
CA ASN A 26 -8.57 -1.82 -2.72
C ASN A 26 -7.10 -2.23 -2.71
N PHE A 27 -6.82 -3.44 -2.21
CA PHE A 27 -5.54 -4.09 -2.36
C PHE A 27 -5.63 -5.60 -2.16
N GLU A 28 -4.61 -6.29 -2.66
CA GLU A 28 -4.29 -7.68 -2.39
C GLU A 28 -2.83 -7.76 -1.91
N LEU A 29 -2.58 -8.54 -0.86
CA LEU A 29 -1.26 -8.75 -0.29
C LEU A 29 -1.02 -10.23 0.01
N GLN A 30 0.25 -10.62 -0.03
CA GLN A 30 0.76 -11.82 0.63
C GLN A 30 1.26 -11.44 2.03
N PHE A 31 0.77 -12.13 3.04
CA PHE A 31 1.09 -11.90 4.45
C PHE A 31 1.74 -13.14 5.07
N ARG A 32 3.02 -13.06 5.40
CA ARG A 32 3.76 -14.13 6.08
C ARG A 32 3.47 -14.15 7.59
N GLY A 33 2.53 -15.00 8.00
CA GLY A 33 2.26 -15.28 9.40
C GLY A 33 3.33 -16.19 10.04
N ASP A 34 3.09 -16.62 11.28
CA ASP A 34 4.00 -17.53 11.99
C ASP A 34 4.13 -18.91 11.33
N ASN A 35 3.04 -19.40 10.73
CA ASN A 35 2.93 -20.79 10.26
C ASN A 35 2.92 -20.92 8.73
N ASP A 36 2.46 -19.89 8.03
CA ASP A 36 2.25 -19.92 6.58
C ASP A 36 2.16 -18.49 6.02
N THR A 37 2.10 -18.38 4.69
CA THR A 37 1.79 -17.15 3.98
C THR A 37 0.32 -17.17 3.53
N TYR A 38 -0.40 -16.07 3.81
CA TYR A 38 -1.82 -15.95 3.55
C TYR A 38 -2.08 -14.81 2.58
N THR A 39 -3.00 -15.03 1.65
CA THR A 39 -3.54 -13.93 0.83
C THR A 39 -4.51 -13.13 1.69
N THR A 40 -4.29 -11.82 1.73
CA THR A 40 -5.16 -10.84 2.41
C THR A 40 -5.64 -9.82 1.39
N MET A 41 -6.92 -9.48 1.40
CA MET A 41 -7.51 -8.52 0.48
C MET A 41 -8.37 -7.49 1.21
N LEU A 42 -8.38 -6.29 0.65
CA LEU A 42 -9.33 -5.23 0.95
C LEU A 42 -10.09 -4.92 -0.33
N GLY A 43 -11.38 -5.20 -0.37
CA GLY A 43 -12.25 -4.91 -1.50
C GLY A 43 -13.48 -4.10 -1.10
N ALA A 44 -14.41 -3.97 -2.05
CA ALA A 44 -15.71 -3.35 -1.84
C ALA A 44 -16.57 -4.12 -0.81
N GLU A 45 -16.44 -5.45 -0.76
CA GLU A 45 -17.17 -6.33 0.16
C GLU A 45 -16.57 -6.37 1.58
N GLY A 46 -15.42 -5.72 1.79
CA GLY A 46 -14.76 -5.70 3.10
C GLY A 46 -13.37 -6.33 3.07
N TRP A 47 -12.97 -6.89 4.21
CA TRP A 47 -11.72 -7.61 4.37
C TRP A 47 -11.88 -9.07 3.95
N HIS A 48 -10.79 -9.66 3.47
CA HIS A 48 -10.66 -11.10 3.31
C HIS A 48 -9.26 -11.53 3.74
N CYS A 49 -9.16 -12.70 4.37
CA CYS A 49 -7.89 -13.36 4.62
C CYS A 49 -8.07 -14.87 4.45
N SER A 50 -7.12 -15.51 3.77
CA SER A 50 -7.15 -16.96 3.57
C SER A 50 -6.83 -17.78 4.83
N CYS A 51 -6.48 -17.13 5.95
CA CYS A 51 -6.14 -17.84 7.18
C CYS A 51 -7.37 -18.45 7.88
N PRO A 52 -7.22 -19.60 8.57
CA PRO A 52 -8.33 -20.26 9.27
C PRO A 52 -9.01 -19.39 10.32
N GLY A 53 -8.26 -18.50 10.99
CA GLY A 53 -8.81 -17.58 11.98
C GLY A 53 -9.82 -16.61 11.38
N PHE A 54 -9.52 -16.05 10.21
CA PHE A 54 -10.45 -15.16 9.52
C PHE A 54 -11.68 -15.90 9.02
N GLN A 55 -11.53 -17.10 8.45
CA GLN A 55 -12.66 -17.91 8.01
C GLN A 55 -13.65 -18.23 9.15
N LYS A 56 -13.14 -18.38 10.37
CA LYS A 56 -13.96 -18.67 11.55
C LYS A 56 -14.59 -17.43 12.18
N TYR A 57 -13.88 -16.29 12.16
CA TYR A 57 -14.24 -15.15 13.00
C TYR A 57 -14.42 -13.83 12.25
N ALA A 58 -14.17 -13.80 10.93
CA ALA A 58 -14.14 -12.59 10.08
C ALA A 58 -13.17 -11.48 10.55
N ILE A 59 -12.26 -11.81 11.47
CA ILE A 59 -11.17 -10.95 11.95
C ILE A 59 -10.03 -11.85 12.44
N CYS A 60 -8.79 -11.42 12.22
CA CYS A 60 -7.60 -12.19 12.58
C CYS A 60 -6.40 -11.25 12.78
N PRO A 61 -5.28 -11.73 13.34
CA PRO A 61 -4.09 -10.91 13.56
C PRO A 61 -3.53 -10.23 12.30
N HIS A 62 -3.71 -10.81 11.11
CA HIS A 62 -3.25 -10.21 9.86
C HIS A 62 -4.08 -8.95 9.52
N ILE A 63 -5.41 -9.05 9.56
CA ILE A 63 -6.29 -7.90 9.31
C ILE A 63 -6.06 -6.82 10.37
N MET A 64 -5.96 -7.20 11.64
CA MET A 64 -5.69 -6.26 12.74
C MET A 64 -4.34 -5.54 12.57
N ALA A 65 -3.31 -6.23 12.09
CA ALA A 65 -2.02 -5.61 11.78
C ALA A 65 -2.14 -4.60 10.63
N LEU A 66 -2.84 -4.96 9.55
CA LEU A 66 -3.06 -4.07 8.41
C LEU A 66 -3.91 -2.85 8.79
N GLU A 67 -4.95 -3.01 9.62
CA GLU A 67 -5.72 -1.89 10.17
C GLU A 67 -4.86 -0.97 11.03
N LYS A 68 -3.87 -1.51 11.76
CA LYS A 68 -2.92 -0.71 12.53
C LYS A 68 -1.95 0.06 11.62
N ILE A 69 -1.31 -0.60 10.66
CA ILE A 69 -0.34 0.01 9.73
C ILE A 69 -1.02 1.08 8.88
N PHE A 70 -2.19 0.76 8.31
CA PHE A 70 -2.87 1.60 7.34
C PHE A 70 -4.02 2.43 7.91
N SER A 71 -4.10 2.58 9.24
CA SER A 71 -5.23 3.23 9.94
C SER A 71 -5.70 4.55 9.31
N VAL A 72 -4.79 5.46 8.98
CA VAL A 72 -5.11 6.77 8.37
C VAL A 72 -5.35 6.72 6.86
N MET A 73 -5.07 5.58 6.23
CA MET A 73 -5.19 5.35 4.79
C MET A 73 -6.42 4.52 4.41
N LEU A 74 -7.23 4.11 5.39
CA LEU A 74 -8.43 3.30 5.20
C LEU A 74 -9.69 4.15 5.40
N LYS A 75 -10.62 4.10 4.44
CA LYS A 75 -11.96 4.71 4.56
C LYS A 75 -12.97 3.77 5.22
N ARG A 76 -12.60 3.17 6.34
CA ARG A 76 -13.49 2.29 7.11
C ARG A 76 -13.07 2.24 8.56
N ASP A 77 -14.04 1.97 9.43
CA ASP A 77 -13.77 1.69 10.83
C ASP A 77 -13.07 0.33 10.98
N PRO A 78 -12.28 0.15 12.06
CA PRO A 78 -11.69 -1.14 12.39
C PRO A 78 -12.74 -2.23 12.56
N THR A 79 -12.40 -3.44 12.13
CA THR A 79 -13.28 -4.60 12.23
C THR A 79 -13.49 -4.96 13.71
N PRO A 80 -14.75 -5.15 14.17
CA PRO A 80 -15.01 -5.49 15.56
C PRO A 80 -14.50 -6.90 15.90
N TYR A 81 -14.15 -7.11 17.16
CA TYR A 81 -13.82 -8.45 17.65
C TYR A 81 -15.04 -9.38 17.63
N ALA A 82 -14.79 -10.66 17.37
CA ALA A 82 -15.82 -11.69 17.36
C ALA A 82 -15.84 -12.48 18.68
N SER A 83 -17.02 -13.00 19.02
CA SER A 83 -17.20 -13.87 20.20
C SER A 83 -16.38 -15.15 20.06
N GLY A 84 -15.71 -15.57 21.14
CA GLY A 84 -14.91 -16.80 21.18
C GLY A 84 -13.53 -16.70 20.52
N GLN A 85 -13.06 -15.49 20.19
CA GLN A 85 -11.68 -15.25 19.77
C GLN A 85 -10.71 -15.16 20.95
N ASN A 86 -9.45 -15.52 20.71
CA ASN A 86 -8.37 -15.28 21.66
C ASN A 86 -7.80 -13.86 21.47
N ILE A 87 -8.60 -12.86 21.79
CA ILE A 87 -8.33 -11.44 21.52
C ILE A 87 -6.96 -11.02 22.07
N VAL A 88 -6.60 -11.44 23.28
CA VAL A 88 -5.31 -11.08 23.88
C VAL A 88 -4.13 -11.61 23.07
N SER A 89 -4.19 -12.88 22.64
CA SER A 89 -3.13 -13.43 21.79
C SER A 89 -3.12 -12.79 20.41
N ASP A 90 -4.29 -12.49 19.86
CA ASP A 90 -4.42 -11.95 18.51
C ASP A 90 -3.91 -10.51 18.43
N VAL A 91 -4.23 -9.67 19.41
CA VAL A 91 -3.72 -8.29 19.54
C VAL A 91 -2.19 -8.27 19.68
N LYS A 92 -1.63 -9.20 20.47
CA LYS A 92 -0.16 -9.32 20.61
C LYS A 92 0.50 -9.66 19.28
N LYS A 93 -0.06 -10.63 18.55
CA LYS A 93 0.45 -11.02 17.23
C LYS A 93 0.33 -9.87 16.23
N ALA A 94 -0.84 -9.23 16.16
CA ALA A 94 -1.09 -8.09 15.28
C ALA A 94 -0.13 -6.94 15.54
N THR A 95 0.14 -6.63 16.81
CA THR A 95 1.10 -5.59 17.21
C THR A 95 2.51 -5.91 16.72
N ARG A 96 2.98 -7.15 16.96
CA ARG A 96 4.29 -7.60 16.47
C ARG A 96 4.36 -7.56 14.93
N TYR A 97 3.36 -8.09 14.25
CA TYR A 97 3.37 -8.11 12.78
C TYR A 97 3.31 -6.72 12.16
N ALA A 98 2.71 -5.74 12.83
CA ALA A 98 2.71 -4.36 12.38
C ALA A 98 4.10 -3.70 12.46
N GLU A 99 4.99 -4.22 13.31
CA GLU A 99 6.40 -3.80 13.42
C GLU A 99 7.29 -4.56 12.43
N GLU A 100 6.91 -5.80 12.06
CA GLU A 100 7.62 -6.70 11.15
C GLU A 100 7.07 -6.57 9.71
N THR A 101 7.15 -5.35 9.15
CA THR A 101 6.56 -5.01 7.84
C THR A 101 7.10 -5.82 6.67
N GLU A 102 8.30 -6.40 6.78
CA GLU A 102 8.90 -7.29 5.77
C GLU A 102 8.13 -8.61 5.57
N ARG A 103 7.14 -8.89 6.44
CA ARG A 103 6.19 -10.00 6.27
C ARG A 103 5.11 -9.73 5.23
N ILE A 104 4.93 -8.49 4.83
CA ILE A 104 3.80 -8.04 4.02
C ILE A 104 4.34 -7.68 2.64
N ARG A 105 3.76 -8.24 1.59
CA ARG A 105 4.05 -7.91 0.20
C ARG A 105 2.76 -7.59 -0.53
N PHE A 106 2.65 -6.40 -1.11
CA PHE A 106 1.57 -6.10 -2.04
C PHE A 106 1.70 -6.94 -3.30
N VAL A 107 0.59 -7.55 -3.70
CA VAL A 107 0.42 -8.18 -5.01
C VAL A 107 -0.14 -7.12 -5.97
N ALA A 108 -1.20 -6.43 -5.54
CA ALA A 108 -1.78 -5.33 -6.29
C ALA A 108 -2.50 -4.33 -5.37
N PHE A 109 -2.64 -3.08 -5.80
CA PHE A 109 -3.53 -2.12 -5.16
C PHE A 109 -3.98 -0.99 -6.10
N SER A 110 -5.10 -0.36 -5.74
CA SER A 110 -5.50 0.97 -6.23
C SER A 110 -5.61 1.91 -5.04
N ALA A 111 -4.92 3.04 -5.10
CA ALA A 111 -4.94 4.08 -4.08
C ALA A 111 -5.19 5.45 -4.72
N ARG A 112 -5.88 6.32 -4.00
CA ARG A 112 -5.93 7.75 -4.31
C ARG A 112 -4.93 8.49 -3.45
N ILE A 113 -4.29 9.51 -4.01
CA ILE A 113 -3.39 10.41 -3.31
C ILE A 113 -3.82 11.85 -3.55
N ASP A 114 -4.02 12.60 -2.47
CA ASP A 114 -4.33 14.02 -2.52
C ASP A 114 -3.04 14.81 -2.80
N GLY A 115 -2.82 15.17 -4.06
CA GLY A 115 -1.75 16.07 -4.49
C GLY A 115 -2.05 17.53 -4.13
N ASP A 116 -1.12 18.44 -4.46
CA ASP A 116 -1.28 19.87 -4.10
C ASP A 116 -2.51 20.51 -4.77
N ASN A 117 -2.81 20.11 -6.00
CA ASN A 117 -3.84 20.75 -6.84
C ASN A 117 -4.99 19.79 -7.21
N SER A 118 -4.74 18.49 -7.17
CA SER A 118 -5.64 17.47 -7.68
C SER A 118 -5.38 16.12 -7.02
N VAL A 119 -6.43 15.31 -6.98
CA VAL A 119 -6.33 13.91 -6.53
C VAL A 119 -5.88 13.06 -7.70
N HIS A 120 -4.93 12.16 -7.45
CA HIS A 120 -4.40 11.22 -8.44
C HIS A 120 -4.64 9.78 -8.01
N ARG A 121 -4.84 8.90 -8.98
CA ARG A 121 -4.91 7.46 -8.76
C ARG A 121 -3.55 6.83 -9.04
N VAL A 122 -3.03 6.10 -8.05
CA VAL A 122 -1.85 5.24 -8.17
C VAL A 122 -2.31 3.80 -8.17
N GLN A 123 -1.81 3.02 -9.12
CA GLN A 123 -2.04 1.59 -9.20
C GLN A 123 -0.70 0.85 -9.17
N TYR A 124 -0.71 -0.32 -8.57
CA TYR A 124 0.42 -1.23 -8.52
C TYR A 124 -0.09 -2.64 -8.84
N SER A 125 0.57 -3.33 -9.76
CA SER A 125 0.33 -4.75 -10.09
C SER A 125 1.52 -5.29 -10.87
N ASP A 126 1.79 -6.59 -10.79
CA ASP A 126 2.89 -7.24 -11.54
C ASP A 126 4.24 -6.52 -11.36
N ASN A 127 4.52 -6.08 -10.13
CA ASN A 127 5.70 -5.28 -9.75
C ASN A 127 5.87 -3.98 -10.57
N SER A 128 4.79 -3.48 -11.16
CA SER A 128 4.76 -2.31 -12.01
C SER A 128 3.87 -1.23 -11.40
N TRP A 129 4.30 0.01 -11.57
CA TRP A 129 3.62 1.20 -11.05
C TRP A 129 2.88 1.91 -12.16
N GLN A 130 1.74 2.51 -11.84
CA GLN A 130 1.01 3.38 -12.75
C GLN A 130 0.44 4.56 -11.98
N CYS A 131 0.42 5.74 -12.61
CA CYS A 131 -0.26 6.91 -12.09
C CYS A 131 -0.95 7.67 -13.22
N ASP A 132 -2.14 8.20 -12.94
CA ASP A 132 -2.93 8.97 -13.91
C ASP A 132 -2.40 10.39 -14.18
N CYS A 133 -1.39 10.84 -13.44
CA CYS A 133 -0.82 12.17 -13.63
C CYS A 133 0.03 12.26 -14.91
N GLU A 134 0.03 13.44 -15.54
CA GLU A 134 0.75 13.70 -16.80
C GLU A 134 2.25 13.39 -16.72
N HIS A 135 2.89 13.69 -15.58
CA HIS A 135 4.33 13.45 -15.38
C HIS A 135 4.69 11.96 -15.47
N PHE A 136 3.81 11.10 -14.97
CA PHE A 136 4.01 9.65 -15.05
C PHE A 136 3.90 9.17 -16.49
N GLN A 137 2.91 9.63 -17.24
CA GLN A 137 2.73 9.26 -18.65
C GLN A 137 3.95 9.61 -19.51
N GLN A 138 4.65 10.70 -19.16
CA GLN A 138 5.87 11.11 -19.86
C GLN A 138 7.10 10.31 -19.42
N ARG A 139 7.30 10.05 -18.12
CA ARG A 139 8.59 9.59 -17.57
C ARG A 139 8.57 8.24 -16.84
N ASP A 140 7.41 7.59 -16.73
CA ASP A 140 7.15 6.38 -15.93
C ASP A 140 7.56 6.51 -14.45
N ILE A 141 7.65 7.76 -13.98
CA ILE A 141 7.89 8.12 -12.59
C ILE A 141 7.30 9.50 -12.31
N CYS A 142 6.69 9.65 -11.14
CA CYS A 142 6.20 10.94 -10.65
C CYS A 142 6.40 11.06 -9.14
N ALA A 143 6.00 12.18 -8.54
CA ALA A 143 6.08 12.36 -7.09
C ALA A 143 5.16 11.38 -6.35
N HIS A 144 4.03 10.99 -6.94
CA HIS A 144 3.04 10.11 -6.32
C HIS A 144 3.54 8.66 -6.19
N THR A 145 4.12 8.09 -7.25
CA THR A 145 4.66 6.73 -7.21
C THR A 145 5.90 6.66 -6.31
N ASP A 146 6.80 7.64 -6.37
CA ASP A 146 7.97 7.75 -5.48
C ASP A 146 7.52 7.93 -4.00
N ALA A 147 6.45 8.70 -3.75
CA ALA A 147 5.88 8.81 -2.40
C ALA A 147 5.33 7.47 -1.89
N MET A 148 4.56 6.76 -2.72
CA MET A 148 3.99 5.45 -2.36
C MET A 148 5.08 4.40 -2.14
N GLU A 149 6.12 4.37 -2.98
CA GLU A 149 7.28 3.49 -2.79
C GLU A 149 7.96 3.77 -1.44
N ARG A 150 8.22 5.04 -1.10
CA ARG A 150 8.81 5.43 0.19
C ARG A 150 7.94 5.05 1.38
N LEU A 151 6.64 5.27 1.25
CA LEU A 151 5.67 5.03 2.32
C LEU A 151 5.47 3.54 2.58
N LEU A 152 5.52 2.71 1.53
CA LEU A 152 5.34 1.26 1.61
C LEU A 152 6.64 0.48 1.83
N GLY A 153 7.80 1.08 1.51
CA GLY A 153 9.11 0.49 1.74
C GLY A 153 9.23 -0.91 1.15
N ASP A 154 9.66 -1.86 1.98
CA ASP A 154 9.91 -3.25 1.57
C ASP A 154 8.63 -4.04 1.20
N MET A 155 7.43 -3.46 1.38
CA MET A 155 6.18 -4.11 1.02
C MET A 155 5.91 -4.14 -0.50
N VAL A 156 6.66 -3.37 -1.29
CA VAL A 156 6.49 -3.24 -2.75
C VAL A 156 7.82 -3.42 -3.46
N ALA A 157 7.77 -3.79 -4.74
CA ALA A 157 8.96 -3.76 -5.58
C ALA A 157 9.37 -2.29 -5.85
N PRO A 158 10.68 -2.00 -5.85
CA PRO A 158 11.16 -0.64 -6.12
C PRO A 158 10.82 -0.22 -7.55
N ILE A 159 10.71 1.09 -7.78
CA ILE A 159 10.48 1.61 -9.12
C ILE A 159 11.72 1.35 -9.97
N VAL A 160 11.55 0.60 -11.07
CA VAL A 160 12.58 0.38 -12.07
C VAL A 160 12.31 1.30 -13.26
N LEU A 161 13.18 2.30 -13.44
CA LEU A 161 13.12 3.18 -14.59
C LEU A 161 13.61 2.43 -15.84
N THR A 162 12.72 2.25 -16.80
CA THR A 162 13.12 1.79 -18.13
C THR A 162 13.42 3.04 -18.96
N PRO A 163 14.59 3.16 -19.61
CA PRO A 163 14.85 4.26 -20.53
C PRO A 163 13.82 4.22 -21.66
N LYS A 164 13.00 5.28 -21.81
CA LYS A 164 12.21 5.45 -23.03
C LYS A 164 13.18 5.75 -24.17
N ALA A 165 13.01 5.07 -25.31
CA ALA A 165 13.76 5.39 -26.52
C ALA A 165 13.56 6.87 -26.82
N GLU A 166 14.66 7.63 -26.95
CA GLU A 166 14.61 8.99 -27.44
C GLU A 166 13.99 8.96 -28.84
N GLU A 167 12.81 9.56 -29.00
CA GLU A 167 12.36 9.95 -30.34
C GLU A 167 13.36 11.01 -30.83
N VAL A 168 14.28 10.56 -31.68
CA VAL A 168 15.16 11.42 -32.46
C VAL A 168 14.23 12.24 -33.37
N GLY A 169 13.89 13.44 -32.92
CA GLY A 169 13.22 14.44 -33.74
C GLY A 169 14.17 14.88 -34.86
N GLU A 170 13.71 14.70 -36.09
CA GLU A 170 14.30 15.24 -37.32
C GLU A 170 14.01 16.75 -37.45
#